data_AF-A0AAV9W0Y1-F1
#
_entry.id   AF-A0AAV9W0Y1-F1
#
_cell.length_a   1.000
_cell.length_b   1.000
_cell.length_c   1.000
_cell.angle_alpha   90.00
_cell.angle_beta   90.00
_cell.angle_gamma   90.00
#
_symmetry.space_group_name_H-M   'P 1'
#
loop_
_entity.id
_entity.type
_entity.pdbx_description
1 polymer ?
#
loop_
_entity_poly.entity_id
_entity_poly.type
_entity_poly.pdbx_seq_one_letter_code
_entity_poly.pdbx_strand_id
1 'polypeptide(L)'
;MSADKAAQEEPLSPRAIAKASLIEEILNEDDLYKVLGAPRNASPVEIRRCYLERGKICHPDKIPYHPDSTSAFQRLGFAFDVLKSPSSRRTYDRASRDPLLASKFTTSSTSGPATFLDGEISFRSAVESIFAEFMDGDFAHVRQLLETLNRSYPNLVSNEVIDGIESAFFKIRQLVITTRVYAFLISIELGRIHRVQKRLMALGYLDVRGRVRVTMQLVRTTLAIPVRIELALRRRKEREWRAKTAGWNAIGRPPEEEDGNHVGGILNDRVFKVLELLVGSSAEDEAEDIEYKKKSDPRNGLSDQDMAGVPVGGGRARSRSAGASANGRRRHWQ
;
A
#
# COMPACT_ATOMS: atom_id res chain seq x y z
N MET A 1 -52.42 -53.87 3.60
CA MET A 1 -52.50 -52.87 4.68
C MET A 1 -51.05 -52.57 5.08
N SER A 2 -50.31 -51.85 4.26
CA SER A 2 -50.33 -50.38 4.13
C SER A 2 -50.01 -49.71 5.45
N ALA A 3 -48.75 -49.34 5.62
CA ALA A 3 -48.34 -48.24 6.49
C ALA A 3 -47.04 -47.67 5.91
N ASP A 4 -47.22 -46.76 4.95
CA ASP A 4 -46.25 -45.72 4.62
C ASP A 4 -45.74 -45.09 5.91
N LYS A 5 -44.50 -45.40 6.29
CA LYS A 5 -43.74 -44.52 7.19
C LYS A 5 -43.03 -43.53 6.29
N ALA A 6 -43.77 -42.48 5.95
CA ALA A 6 -43.23 -41.26 5.37
C ALA A 6 -41.98 -40.86 6.17
N ALA A 7 -40.85 -40.80 5.48
CA ALA A 7 -39.67 -40.12 5.97
C ALA A 7 -40.08 -38.68 6.28
N GLN A 8 -40.22 -38.39 7.57
CA GLN A 8 -40.36 -37.03 8.06
C GLN A 8 -39.02 -36.34 7.79
N GLU A 9 -38.94 -35.63 6.67
CA GLU A 9 -37.95 -34.57 6.48
C GLU A 9 -38.24 -33.52 7.56
N GLU A 10 -37.50 -33.58 8.67
CA GLU A 10 -37.47 -32.47 9.62
C GLU A 10 -37.04 -31.21 8.88
N PRO A 11 -37.71 -30.06 9.09
CA PRO A 11 -37.30 -28.81 8.46
C PRO A 11 -35.90 -28.45 8.96
N LEU A 12 -34.94 -28.47 8.03
CA LEU A 12 -33.56 -28.06 8.29
C LEU A 12 -33.55 -26.73 9.06
N SER A 13 -32.89 -26.71 10.22
CA SER A 13 -32.74 -25.50 11.03
C SER A 13 -32.31 -24.32 10.15
N PRO A 14 -32.76 -23.08 10.40
CA PRO A 14 -32.35 -21.90 9.63
C PRO A 14 -30.82 -21.75 9.53
N ARG A 15 -30.09 -22.20 10.56
CA ARG A 15 -28.61 -22.24 10.57
C ARG A 15 -28.02 -23.33 9.66
N ALA A 16 -28.71 -24.45 9.49
CA ALA A 16 -28.31 -25.52 8.57
C ALA A 16 -28.45 -25.07 7.12
N ILE A 17 -29.57 -24.40 6.80
CA ILE A 17 -29.82 -23.84 5.48
C ILE A 17 -28.74 -22.79 5.14
N ALA A 18 -28.46 -21.86 6.07
CA ALA A 18 -27.42 -20.85 5.87
C ALA A 18 -26.01 -21.45 5.70
N LYS A 19 -25.68 -22.52 6.43
CA LYS A 19 -24.39 -23.23 6.28
C LYS A 19 -24.31 -23.94 4.93
N ALA A 20 -25.37 -24.63 4.51
CA ALA A 20 -25.43 -25.32 3.23
C ALA A 20 -25.30 -24.34 2.05
N SER A 21 -26.04 -23.22 2.07
CA SER A 21 -25.95 -22.19 1.02
C SER A 21 -24.55 -21.58 0.91
N LEU A 22 -23.86 -21.34 2.04
CA LEU A 22 -22.49 -20.82 2.03
C LEU A 22 -21.47 -21.84 1.48
N ILE A 23 -21.64 -23.12 1.82
CA ILE A 23 -20.78 -24.20 1.31
C ILE A 23 -20.93 -24.33 -0.21
N GLU A 24 -22.17 -24.27 -0.70
CA GLU A 24 -22.47 -24.31 -2.13
C GLU A 24 -21.90 -23.07 -2.86
N GLU A 25 -22.04 -21.87 -2.29
CA GLU A 25 -21.43 -20.64 -2.81
C GLU A 25 -19.90 -20.77 -2.93
N ILE A 26 -19.23 -21.30 -1.90
CA ILE A 26 -17.77 -21.46 -1.88
C ILE A 26 -17.29 -22.44 -2.96
N LEU A 27 -18.03 -23.54 -3.18
CA LEU A 27 -17.64 -24.58 -4.13
C LEU A 27 -17.90 -24.18 -5.58
N ASN A 28 -18.97 -23.43 -5.84
CA ASN A 28 -19.37 -23.00 -7.18
C ASN A 28 -18.69 -21.71 -7.65
N GLU A 29 -17.97 -21.02 -6.77
CA GLU A 29 -17.34 -19.75 -7.11
C GLU A 29 -15.85 -19.91 -7.49
N ASP A 30 -15.49 -19.37 -8.67
CA ASP A 30 -14.13 -19.43 -9.21
C ASP A 30 -13.27 -18.22 -8.80
N ASP A 31 -13.90 -17.11 -8.39
CA ASP A 31 -13.20 -15.94 -7.89
C ASP A 31 -12.77 -16.14 -6.42
N LEU A 32 -11.46 -16.18 -6.17
CA LEU A 32 -10.88 -16.38 -4.83
C LEU A 32 -11.31 -15.28 -3.83
N TYR A 33 -11.57 -14.06 -4.31
CA TYR A 33 -12.06 -12.97 -3.46
C TYR A 33 -13.46 -13.26 -2.94
N LYS A 34 -14.33 -13.76 -3.81
CA LYS A 34 -15.69 -14.11 -3.47
C LYS A 34 -15.76 -15.41 -2.68
N VAL A 35 -14.86 -16.37 -2.91
CA VAL A 35 -14.68 -17.55 -2.03
C VAL A 35 -14.37 -17.14 -0.59
N LEU A 36 -13.53 -16.10 -0.41
CA LEU A 36 -13.25 -15.53 0.91
C LEU A 36 -14.33 -14.59 1.44
N GLY A 37 -15.21 -14.07 0.57
CA GLY A 37 -16.17 -13.03 0.93
C GLY A 37 -15.51 -11.67 1.19
N ALA A 38 -14.32 -11.44 0.61
CA ALA A 38 -13.57 -10.20 0.74
C ALA A 38 -13.70 -9.36 -0.54
N PRO A 39 -13.77 -8.03 -0.46
CA PRO A 39 -13.77 -7.20 -1.65
C PRO A 39 -12.39 -7.24 -2.33
N ARG A 40 -12.34 -6.98 -3.64
CA ARG A 40 -11.10 -7.06 -4.45
C ARG A 40 -10.01 -6.06 -4.00
N ASN A 41 -10.40 -4.99 -3.30
CA ASN A 41 -9.53 -3.98 -2.69
C ASN A 41 -9.23 -4.23 -1.20
N ALA A 42 -9.60 -5.40 -0.66
CA ALA A 42 -9.42 -5.71 0.76
C ALA A 42 -7.96 -5.62 1.20
N SER A 43 -7.76 -5.08 2.41
CA SER A 43 -6.45 -5.09 3.07
C SER A 43 -6.07 -6.52 3.54
N PRO A 44 -4.79 -6.83 3.77
CA PRO A 44 -4.38 -8.15 4.25
C PRO A 44 -5.01 -8.51 5.61
N VAL A 45 -5.33 -7.50 6.44
CA VAL A 45 -6.03 -7.68 7.71
C VAL A 45 -7.48 -8.09 7.48
N GLU A 46 -8.15 -7.48 6.51
CA GLU A 46 -9.53 -7.81 6.12
C GLU A 46 -9.62 -9.20 5.50
N ILE A 47 -8.68 -9.58 4.62
CA ILE A 47 -8.63 -10.93 4.03
C ILE A 47 -8.52 -12.00 5.13
N ARG A 48 -7.65 -11.76 6.13
CA ARG A 48 -7.53 -12.66 7.29
C ARG A 48 -8.81 -12.70 8.13
N ARG A 49 -9.49 -11.56 8.29
CA ARG A 49 -10.76 -11.49 9.04
C ARG A 49 -11.84 -12.31 8.34
N CYS A 50 -12.03 -12.11 7.04
CA CYS A 50 -13.01 -12.81 6.22
C CYS A 50 -12.75 -14.33 6.20
N TYR A 51 -11.47 -14.75 6.09
CA TYR A 51 -11.08 -16.15 6.22
C TYR A 51 -11.51 -16.76 7.57
N LEU A 52 -11.23 -16.06 8.67
CA LEU A 52 -11.59 -16.53 10.01
C LEU A 52 -13.11 -16.58 10.23
N GLU A 53 -13.85 -15.60 9.69
CA GLU A 53 -15.32 -15.55 9.77
C GLU A 53 -15.96 -16.71 9.00
N ARG A 54 -15.59 -16.91 7.74
CA ARG A 54 -16.13 -18.02 6.91
C ARG A 54 -15.63 -19.39 7.36
N GLY A 55 -14.38 -19.50 7.79
CA GLY A 55 -13.80 -20.75 8.30
C GLY A 55 -14.50 -21.23 9.57
N LYS A 56 -14.88 -20.30 10.46
CA LYS A 56 -15.72 -20.62 11.64
C LYS A 56 -17.10 -21.13 11.28
N ILE A 57 -17.64 -20.85 10.08
CA ILE A 57 -18.97 -21.30 9.66
C ILE A 57 -18.85 -22.66 8.95
N CYS A 58 -17.83 -22.82 8.10
CA CYS A 58 -17.63 -24.00 7.26
C CYS A 58 -16.85 -25.15 7.92
N HIS A 59 -16.44 -25.01 9.18
CA HIS A 59 -15.66 -26.04 9.87
C HIS A 59 -16.41 -27.38 9.95
N PRO A 60 -15.76 -28.52 9.64
CA PRO A 60 -16.40 -29.85 9.65
C PRO A 60 -16.94 -30.23 11.03
N ASP A 61 -16.24 -29.85 12.10
CA ASP A 61 -16.65 -30.15 13.49
C ASP A 61 -17.81 -29.26 13.99
N LYS A 62 -18.24 -28.25 13.22
CA LYS A 62 -19.31 -27.36 13.65
C LYS A 62 -20.67 -27.89 13.20
N ILE A 63 -21.53 -28.15 14.18
CA ILE A 63 -22.93 -28.56 13.98
C ILE A 63 -23.73 -27.38 13.39
N PRO A 64 -24.59 -27.59 12.37
CA PRO A 64 -25.00 -28.86 11.75
C PRO A 64 -23.96 -29.41 10.76
N TYR A 65 -23.79 -30.73 10.75
CA TYR A 65 -22.85 -31.41 9.86
C TYR A 65 -23.32 -31.33 8.41
N HIS A 66 -22.39 -31.08 7.49
CA HIS A 66 -22.62 -31.08 6.05
C HIS A 66 -21.46 -31.82 5.37
N PRO A 67 -21.71 -32.77 4.45
CA PRO A 67 -20.67 -33.61 3.85
C PRO A 67 -19.59 -32.78 3.14
N ASP A 68 -20.00 -31.71 2.45
CA ASP A 68 -19.09 -30.84 1.70
C ASP A 68 -18.41 -29.75 2.56
N SER A 69 -18.54 -29.79 3.89
CA SER A 69 -17.84 -28.84 4.78
C SER A 69 -16.32 -28.92 4.61
N THR A 70 -15.80 -30.14 4.42
CA THR A 70 -14.36 -30.38 4.27
C THR A 70 -13.82 -29.80 2.96
N SER A 71 -14.51 -30.03 1.85
CA SER A 71 -14.11 -29.52 0.52
C SER A 71 -14.20 -28.00 0.46
N ALA A 72 -15.27 -27.41 1.00
CA ALA A 72 -15.40 -25.96 1.09
C ALA A 72 -14.31 -25.34 1.98
N PHE A 73 -13.97 -25.96 3.11
CA PHE A 73 -12.90 -25.48 3.98
C PHE A 73 -11.52 -25.55 3.30
N GLN A 74 -11.24 -26.62 2.55
CA GLN A 74 -10.01 -26.73 1.74
C GLN A 74 -9.94 -25.63 0.68
N ARG A 75 -11.03 -25.37 -0.05
CA ARG A 75 -11.09 -24.30 -1.06
C ARG A 75 -10.93 -22.91 -0.43
N LEU A 76 -11.50 -22.70 0.75
CA LEU A 76 -11.32 -21.47 1.53
C LEU A 76 -9.86 -21.28 1.98
N GLY A 77 -9.19 -22.36 2.41
CA GLY A 77 -7.76 -22.36 2.74
C GLY A 77 -6.88 -22.01 1.54
N PHE A 78 -7.14 -22.62 0.38
CA PHE A 78 -6.45 -22.31 -0.86
C PHE A 78 -6.62 -20.85 -1.27
N ALA A 79 -7.84 -20.32 -1.22
CA ALA A 79 -8.11 -18.91 -1.53
C ALA A 79 -7.35 -17.97 -0.59
N PHE A 80 -7.28 -18.31 0.71
CA PHE A 80 -6.49 -17.55 1.67
C PHE A 80 -5.00 -17.60 1.38
N ASP A 81 -4.43 -18.76 1.08
CA ASP A 81 -2.99 -18.87 0.82
C ASP A 81 -2.55 -18.07 -0.40
N VAL A 82 -3.37 -18.06 -1.47
CA VAL A 82 -3.11 -17.26 -2.68
C VAL A 82 -3.29 -15.77 -2.41
N LEU A 83 -4.34 -15.36 -1.69
CA LEU A 83 -4.65 -13.94 -1.48
C LEU A 83 -3.92 -13.29 -0.30
N LYS A 84 -3.36 -14.08 0.62
CA LYS A 84 -2.59 -13.62 1.78
C LYS A 84 -1.29 -12.96 1.37
N SER A 85 -0.55 -13.53 0.41
CA SER A 85 0.67 -12.91 -0.09
C SER A 85 0.37 -11.88 -1.18
N PRO A 86 0.91 -10.65 -1.09
CA PRO A 86 0.77 -9.65 -2.15
C PRO A 86 1.30 -10.13 -3.51
N SER A 87 2.32 -10.98 -3.53
CA SER A 87 2.93 -11.52 -4.76
C SER A 87 1.96 -12.49 -5.46
N SER A 88 1.52 -13.54 -4.77
CA SER A 88 0.51 -14.50 -5.22
C SER A 88 -0.80 -13.82 -5.62
N ARG A 89 -1.23 -12.80 -4.86
CA ARG A 89 -2.41 -11.98 -5.18
C ARG A 89 -2.27 -11.24 -6.51
N ARG A 90 -1.12 -10.62 -6.79
CA ARG A 90 -0.88 -9.93 -8.06
C ARG A 90 -0.83 -10.90 -9.24
N THR A 91 -0.22 -12.06 -9.05
CA THR A 91 -0.18 -13.12 -10.07
C THR A 91 -1.59 -13.60 -10.39
N TYR A 92 -2.41 -13.84 -9.37
CA TYR A 92 -3.83 -14.15 -9.53
C TYR A 92 -4.58 -13.03 -10.25
N ASP A 93 -4.43 -11.79 -9.79
CA ASP A 93 -5.08 -10.62 -10.40
C ASP A 93 -4.71 -10.40 -11.86
N ARG A 94 -3.48 -10.73 -12.23
CA ARG A 94 -2.99 -10.68 -13.61
C ARG A 94 -3.54 -11.83 -14.46
N ALA A 95 -3.58 -13.05 -13.92
CA ALA A 95 -4.17 -14.21 -14.59
C ALA A 95 -5.69 -14.04 -14.80
N SER A 96 -6.41 -13.46 -13.85
CA SER A 96 -7.85 -13.19 -13.97
C SER A 96 -8.21 -12.11 -15.01
N ARG A 97 -7.24 -11.29 -15.44
CA ARG A 97 -7.45 -10.24 -16.46
C ARG A 97 -7.22 -10.72 -17.88
N ASP A 98 -6.55 -11.86 -18.06
CA ASP A 98 -6.24 -12.42 -19.38
C ASP A 98 -6.64 -13.92 -19.43
N PRO A 99 -7.83 -14.27 -19.96
CA PRO A 99 -8.34 -15.64 -19.98
C PRO A 99 -7.44 -16.64 -20.72
N LEU A 100 -6.57 -16.17 -21.61
CA LEU A 100 -5.61 -17.01 -22.34
C LEU A 100 -4.44 -17.48 -21.46
N LEU A 101 -4.17 -16.80 -20.34
CA LEU A 101 -3.19 -17.24 -19.32
C LEU A 101 -3.83 -18.17 -18.27
N ALA A 102 -5.15 -18.09 -18.05
CA ALA A 102 -5.88 -18.90 -17.07
C ALA A 102 -5.94 -20.40 -17.46
N SER A 103 -6.02 -20.72 -18.76
CA SER A 103 -6.05 -22.10 -19.26
C SER A 103 -4.76 -22.88 -18.99
N LYS A 104 -3.65 -22.22 -18.63
CA LYS A 104 -2.37 -22.87 -18.29
C LYS A 104 -2.26 -23.26 -16.82
N PHE A 105 -3.19 -22.81 -15.98
CA PHE A 105 -3.20 -23.12 -14.54
C PHE A 105 -4.11 -24.32 -14.18
N THR A 106 -5.09 -24.66 -15.03
CA THR A 106 -6.08 -25.70 -14.74
C THR A 106 -5.70 -27.10 -15.21
N THR A 107 -4.61 -27.25 -15.97
CA THR A 107 -4.10 -28.55 -16.42
C THR A 107 -2.66 -28.78 -15.94
N SER A 108 -2.44 -28.71 -14.64
CA SER A 108 -1.24 -29.29 -14.02
C SER A 108 -1.56 -29.77 -12.62
N SER A 109 -2.18 -30.95 -12.56
CA SER A 109 -2.06 -31.85 -11.41
C SER A 109 -0.60 -32.32 -11.30
N THR A 110 0.31 -31.43 -10.87
CA THR A 110 1.63 -31.77 -10.34
C THR A 110 2.08 -30.57 -9.51
N SER A 111 2.32 -30.84 -8.24
CA SER A 111 2.93 -29.98 -7.24
C SER A 111 4.16 -29.20 -7.77
N GLY A 112 4.04 -27.87 -7.88
CA GLY A 112 5.18 -26.97 -8.08
C GLY A 112 4.74 -25.55 -8.46
N PRO A 113 5.22 -24.49 -7.78
CA PRO A 113 4.93 -23.11 -8.19
C PRO A 113 5.72 -22.75 -9.45
N ALA A 114 5.10 -21.95 -10.31
CA ALA A 114 5.55 -21.57 -11.65
C ALA A 114 7.07 -21.46 -11.83
N THR A 115 7.61 -22.25 -12.74
CA THR A 115 9.02 -22.29 -13.08
C THR A 115 9.42 -21.01 -13.81
N PHE A 116 10.46 -20.32 -13.31
CA PHE A 116 11.14 -19.17 -13.95
C PHE A 116 11.72 -19.48 -15.35
N LEU A 117 11.72 -20.75 -15.76
CA LEU A 117 12.31 -21.26 -17.00
C LEU A 117 11.29 -21.71 -18.06
N ASP A 118 9.99 -21.42 -17.86
CA ASP A 118 9.02 -21.58 -18.93
C ASP A 118 9.06 -20.34 -19.84
N GLY A 119 9.50 -20.52 -21.08
CA GLY A 119 9.93 -19.48 -22.03
C GLY A 119 8.86 -18.48 -22.49
N GLU A 120 7.73 -18.39 -21.79
CA GLU A 120 6.59 -17.54 -22.12
C GLU A 120 6.43 -16.32 -21.21
N ILE A 121 7.14 -16.26 -20.07
CA ILE A 121 7.23 -15.04 -19.27
C ILE A 121 8.32 -14.17 -19.88
N SER A 122 7.93 -13.12 -20.59
CA SER A 122 8.88 -12.14 -21.14
C SER A 122 9.83 -11.66 -20.03
N PHE A 123 11.15 -11.67 -20.28
CA PHE A 123 12.19 -11.35 -19.28
C PHE A 123 11.89 -10.09 -18.46
N ARG A 124 11.30 -9.05 -19.07
CA ARG A 124 10.84 -7.84 -18.36
C ARG A 124 9.83 -8.13 -17.27
N SER A 125 8.82 -8.97 -17.53
CA SER A 125 7.80 -9.36 -16.55
C SER A 125 8.42 -10.14 -15.38
N ALA A 126 9.40 -11.00 -15.66
CA ALA A 126 10.09 -11.76 -14.62
C ALA A 126 10.93 -10.84 -13.72
N VAL A 127 11.69 -9.92 -14.31
CA VAL A 127 12.47 -8.91 -13.59
C VAL A 127 11.56 -7.96 -12.79
N GLU A 128 10.44 -7.51 -13.37
CA GLU A 128 9.47 -6.66 -12.69
C GLU A 128 8.82 -7.39 -11.50
N SER A 129 8.51 -8.69 -11.64
CA SER A 129 7.99 -9.51 -10.55
C SER A 129 8.98 -9.63 -9.39
N ILE A 130 10.24 -9.96 -9.69
CA ILE A 130 11.33 -10.08 -8.69
C ILE A 130 11.57 -8.73 -8.01
N PHE A 131 11.62 -7.64 -8.78
CA PHE A 131 11.80 -6.30 -8.23
C PHE A 131 10.64 -5.89 -7.33
N ALA A 132 9.40 -6.20 -7.73
CA ALA A 132 8.22 -5.90 -6.93
C ALA A 132 8.21 -6.72 -5.61
N GLU A 133 8.56 -8.00 -5.68
CA GLU A 133 8.79 -8.86 -4.50
C GLU A 133 9.86 -8.27 -3.58
N PHE A 134 11.01 -7.90 -4.15
CA PHE A 134 12.11 -7.29 -3.42
C PHE A 134 11.67 -6.02 -2.69
N MET A 135 10.86 -5.18 -3.32
CA MET A 135 10.33 -3.98 -2.68
C MET A 135 9.30 -4.30 -1.59
N ASP A 136 8.46 -5.31 -1.79
CA ASP A 136 7.47 -5.76 -0.80
C ASP A 136 8.11 -6.52 0.37
N GLY A 137 9.30 -7.10 0.18
CA GLY A 137 10.02 -7.89 1.17
C GLY A 137 9.54 -9.33 1.28
N ASP A 138 8.82 -9.82 0.26
CA ASP A 138 8.52 -11.23 0.07
C ASP A 138 9.59 -11.76 -0.89
N PHE A 139 10.46 -12.65 -0.45
CA PHE A 139 11.60 -13.15 -1.26
C PHE A 139 11.33 -14.56 -1.79
N ALA A 140 10.07 -14.95 -1.98
CA ALA A 140 9.68 -16.29 -2.37
C ALA A 140 10.29 -16.71 -3.72
N HIS A 141 10.37 -15.83 -4.72
CA HIS A 141 11.00 -16.19 -6.00
C HIS A 141 12.53 -16.26 -5.89
N VAL A 142 13.15 -15.39 -5.07
CA VAL A 142 14.59 -15.45 -4.79
C VAL A 142 14.93 -16.78 -4.10
N ARG A 143 14.12 -17.17 -3.10
CA ARG A 143 14.25 -18.43 -2.39
C ARG A 143 14.03 -19.63 -3.31
N GLN A 144 13.00 -19.60 -4.15
CA GLN A 144 12.73 -20.66 -5.13
C GLN A 144 13.88 -20.81 -6.13
N LEU A 145 14.48 -19.71 -6.59
CA LEU A 145 15.65 -19.73 -7.46
C LEU A 145 16.86 -20.34 -6.74
N LEU A 146 17.12 -19.92 -5.50
CA LEU A 146 18.22 -20.45 -4.69
C LEU A 146 18.02 -21.94 -4.36
N GLU A 147 16.80 -22.38 -4.09
CA GLU A 147 16.44 -23.79 -3.88
C GLU A 147 16.60 -24.60 -5.17
N THR A 148 16.25 -24.03 -6.33
CA THR A 148 16.45 -24.67 -7.65
C THR A 148 17.94 -24.79 -7.99
N LEU A 149 18.74 -23.77 -7.67
CA LEU A 149 20.20 -23.80 -7.82
C LEU A 149 20.84 -24.80 -6.84
N ASN A 150 20.36 -24.88 -5.60
CA ASN A 150 20.80 -25.87 -4.63
C ASN A 150 20.52 -27.30 -5.11
N ARG A 151 19.34 -27.56 -5.69
CA ARG A 151 19.05 -28.87 -6.32
C ARG A 151 19.97 -29.19 -7.49
N SER A 152 20.39 -28.18 -8.24
CA SER A 152 21.28 -28.35 -9.40
C SER A 152 22.76 -28.48 -9.00
N TYR A 153 23.16 -27.87 -7.88
CA TYR A 153 24.53 -27.85 -7.35
C TYR A 153 24.53 -27.99 -5.82
N PRO A 154 24.32 -29.22 -5.29
CA PRO A 154 24.09 -29.46 -3.86
C PRO A 154 25.30 -29.15 -2.95
N ASN A 155 26.49 -28.96 -3.52
CA ASN A 155 27.72 -28.67 -2.77
C ASN A 155 28.09 -27.17 -2.74
N LEU A 156 27.38 -26.32 -3.49
CA LEU A 156 27.70 -24.89 -3.60
C LEU A 156 26.76 -24.00 -2.77
N VAL A 157 25.52 -24.43 -2.52
CA VAL A 157 24.48 -23.61 -1.89
C VAL A 157 23.88 -24.36 -0.71
N SER A 158 24.51 -24.28 0.47
CA SER A 158 23.90 -24.81 1.70
C SER A 158 22.70 -23.94 2.12
N ASN A 159 21.79 -24.49 2.92
CA ASN A 159 20.64 -23.72 3.46
C ASN A 159 21.11 -22.46 4.23
N GLU A 160 22.26 -22.52 4.90
CA GLU A 160 22.87 -21.36 5.58
C GLU A 160 23.23 -20.23 4.60
N VAL A 161 23.70 -20.58 3.39
CA VAL A 161 24.00 -19.60 2.34
C VAL A 161 22.70 -19.00 1.80
N ILE A 162 21.63 -19.80 1.67
CA ILE A 162 20.31 -19.31 1.25
C ILE A 162 19.77 -18.29 2.27
N ASP A 163 19.79 -18.63 3.56
CA ASP A 163 19.36 -17.73 4.64
C ASP A 163 20.26 -16.48 4.74
N GLY A 164 21.56 -16.64 4.52
CA GLY A 164 22.52 -15.53 4.45
C GLY A 164 22.23 -14.57 3.28
N ILE A 165 21.89 -15.10 2.10
CA ILE A 165 21.49 -14.31 0.94
C ILE A 165 20.16 -13.60 1.21
N GLU A 166 19.17 -14.28 1.78
CA GLU A 166 17.89 -13.67 2.14
C GLU A 166 18.08 -12.48 3.12
N SER A 167 18.92 -12.67 4.14
CA SER A 167 19.29 -11.62 5.10
C SER A 167 20.01 -10.44 4.41
N ALA A 168 20.91 -10.72 3.47
CA ALA A 168 21.59 -9.69 2.68
C ALA A 168 20.61 -8.90 1.81
N PHE A 169 19.68 -9.59 1.12
CA PHE A 169 18.64 -8.95 0.32
C PHE A 169 17.72 -8.07 1.17
N PHE A 170 17.36 -8.53 2.38
CA PHE A 170 16.61 -7.71 3.33
C PHE A 170 17.38 -6.44 3.72
N LYS A 171 18.69 -6.54 4.02
CA LYS A 171 19.54 -5.38 4.33
C LYS A 171 19.62 -4.40 3.16
N ILE A 172 19.82 -4.90 1.94
CA ILE A 172 19.88 -4.08 0.71
C ILE A 172 18.53 -3.37 0.50
N ARG A 173 17.41 -4.08 0.67
CA ARG A 173 16.07 -3.49 0.58
C ARG A 173 15.89 -2.36 1.60
N GLN A 174 16.27 -2.58 2.86
CA GLN A 174 16.19 -1.55 3.89
C GLN A 174 17.00 -0.32 3.49
N LEU A 175 18.21 -0.51 2.95
CA LEU A 175 19.02 0.57 2.43
C LEU A 175 18.30 1.33 1.31
N VAL A 176 17.79 0.64 0.29
CA VAL A 176 17.08 1.25 -0.85
C VAL A 176 15.86 2.06 -0.39
N ILE A 177 15.03 1.51 0.49
CA ILE A 177 13.84 2.19 1.02
C ILE A 177 14.26 3.45 1.77
N THR A 178 15.30 3.36 2.60
CA THR A 178 15.75 4.52 3.38
C THR A 178 16.33 5.62 2.52
N THR A 179 17.16 5.26 1.55
CA THR A 179 17.70 6.20 0.57
C THR A 179 16.59 6.90 -0.19
N ARG A 180 15.53 6.17 -0.59
CA ARG A 180 14.36 6.77 -1.24
C ARG A 180 13.65 7.77 -0.34
N VAL A 181 13.44 7.44 0.94
CA VAL A 181 12.80 8.35 1.91
C VAL A 181 13.65 9.61 2.11
N TYR A 182 14.96 9.48 2.26
CA TYR A 182 15.87 10.62 2.40
C TYR A 182 15.92 11.47 1.13
N ALA A 183 16.01 10.85 -0.05
CA ALA A 183 15.99 11.56 -1.31
C ALA A 183 14.68 12.35 -1.51
N PHE A 184 13.54 11.77 -1.11
CA PHE A 184 12.24 12.46 -1.14
C PHE A 184 12.17 13.61 -0.13
N LEU A 185 12.71 13.44 1.07
CA LEU A 185 12.78 14.51 2.07
C LEU A 185 13.66 15.67 1.57
N ILE A 186 14.83 15.37 1.01
CA ILE A 186 15.74 16.35 0.42
C ILE A 186 15.06 17.08 -0.74
N SER A 187 14.36 16.39 -1.63
CA SER A 187 13.70 17.03 -2.78
C SER A 187 12.61 18.02 -2.35
N ILE A 188 11.87 17.73 -1.28
CA ILE A 188 10.90 18.66 -0.69
C ILE A 188 11.59 19.93 -0.18
N GLU A 189 12.68 19.79 0.57
CA GLU A 189 13.40 20.94 1.12
C GLU A 189 14.13 21.76 0.05
N LEU A 190 14.68 21.11 -0.97
CA LEU A 190 15.21 21.81 -2.15
C LEU A 190 14.10 22.62 -2.84
N GLY A 191 12.88 22.08 -2.89
CA GLY A 191 11.71 22.82 -3.36
C GLY A 191 11.37 24.04 -2.50
N ARG A 192 11.54 23.95 -1.16
CA ARG A 192 11.37 25.08 -0.23
C ARG A 192 12.42 26.17 -0.47
N ILE A 193 13.70 25.78 -0.55
CA ILE A 193 14.82 26.68 -0.88
C ILE A 193 14.54 27.42 -2.19
N HIS A 194 14.15 26.71 -3.24
CA HIS A 194 13.85 27.31 -4.53
C HIS A 194 12.70 28.35 -4.45
N ARG A 195 11.67 28.09 -3.64
CA ARG A 195 10.58 29.06 -3.41
C ARG A 195 11.06 30.31 -2.68
N VAL A 196 11.85 30.15 -1.61
CA VAL A 196 12.42 31.28 -0.86
C VAL A 196 13.36 32.10 -1.73
N GLN A 197 14.18 31.45 -2.56
CA GLN A 197 15.03 32.12 -3.55
C GLN A 197 14.21 32.94 -4.55
N LYS A 198 13.10 32.40 -5.07
CA LYS A 198 12.19 33.15 -5.94
C LYS A 198 11.61 34.39 -5.25
N ARG A 199 11.25 34.29 -3.96
CA ARG A 199 10.83 35.47 -3.17
C ARG A 199 11.93 36.52 -3.08
N LEU A 200 13.17 36.10 -2.86
CA LEU A 200 14.31 37.01 -2.79
C LEU A 200 14.54 37.73 -4.13
N MET A 201 14.35 37.04 -5.25
CA MET A 201 14.46 37.61 -6.60
C MET A 201 13.28 38.51 -6.98
N ALA A 202 12.11 38.31 -6.39
CA ALA A 202 10.93 39.15 -6.62
C ALA A 202 10.98 40.49 -5.86
N LEU A 203 11.84 40.61 -4.85
CA LEU A 203 12.00 41.84 -4.08
C LEU A 203 12.84 42.87 -4.83
N GLY A 204 12.43 44.13 -4.77
CA GLY A 204 13.19 45.25 -5.32
C GLY A 204 14.55 45.40 -4.64
N TYR A 205 15.54 45.90 -5.38
CA TYR A 205 16.92 46.07 -4.89
C TYR A 205 17.01 46.89 -3.59
N LEU A 206 16.16 47.91 -3.46
CA LEU A 206 16.14 48.85 -2.32
C LEU A 206 15.34 48.35 -1.11
N ASP A 207 14.62 47.22 -1.20
CA ASP A 207 13.92 46.64 -0.04
C ASP A 207 14.89 45.83 0.84
N VAL A 208 15.77 46.54 1.53
CA VAL A 208 16.81 45.94 2.39
C VAL A 208 16.19 45.10 3.51
N ARG A 209 15.07 45.56 4.10
CA ARG A 209 14.44 44.88 5.23
C ARG A 209 13.76 43.57 4.80
N GLY A 210 13.07 43.58 3.65
CA GLY A 210 12.51 42.38 3.04
C GLY A 210 13.59 41.38 2.65
N ARG A 211 14.68 41.86 2.01
CA ARG A 211 15.79 41.01 1.60
C ARG A 211 16.51 40.35 2.77
N VAL A 212 16.77 41.08 3.86
CA VAL A 212 17.39 40.51 5.07
C VAL A 212 16.50 39.43 5.68
N ARG A 213 15.17 39.65 5.75
CA ARG A 213 14.23 38.65 6.27
C ARG A 213 14.24 37.36 5.43
N VAL A 214 14.10 37.49 4.11
CA VAL A 214 14.07 36.32 3.20
C VAL A 214 15.43 35.62 3.17
N THR A 215 16.53 36.34 3.30
CA THR A 215 17.88 35.74 3.41
C THR A 215 18.02 34.93 4.70
N MET A 216 17.51 35.44 5.82
CA MET A 216 17.49 34.69 7.09
C MET A 216 16.62 33.42 6.98
N GLN A 217 15.48 33.51 6.28
CA GLN A 217 14.62 32.36 5.98
C GLN A 217 15.32 31.35 5.06
N LEU A 218 16.11 31.80 4.08
CA LEU A 218 16.91 30.94 3.21
C LEU A 218 17.97 30.18 4.01
N VAL A 219 18.67 30.87 4.92
CA VAL A 219 19.65 30.25 5.82
C VAL A 219 18.97 29.22 6.72
N ARG A 220 17.83 29.56 7.33
CA ARG A 220 17.05 28.66 8.18
C ARG A 220 16.60 27.40 7.43
N THR A 221 15.98 27.56 6.24
CA THR A 221 15.50 26.44 5.42
C THR A 221 16.64 25.54 4.93
N THR A 222 17.81 26.11 4.65
CA THR A 222 19.00 25.34 4.26
C THR A 222 19.55 24.52 5.43
N LEU A 223 19.65 25.12 6.63
CA LEU A 223 20.07 24.42 7.84
C LEU A 223 19.04 23.41 8.35
N ALA A 224 17.76 23.55 7.95
CA ALA A 224 16.70 22.61 8.30
C ALA A 224 16.88 21.24 7.62
N ILE A 225 17.52 21.18 6.44
CA ILE A 225 17.74 19.92 5.70
C ILE A 225 18.48 18.88 6.55
N PRO A 226 19.72 19.13 7.02
CA PRO A 226 20.45 18.16 7.82
C PRO A 226 19.73 17.82 9.13
N VAL A 227 19.07 18.79 9.77
CA VAL A 227 18.32 18.59 11.02
C VAL A 227 17.12 17.65 10.81
N ARG A 228 16.34 17.84 9.75
CA ARG A 228 15.18 16.98 9.45
C ARG A 228 15.61 15.56 9.06
N ILE A 229 16.69 15.42 8.31
CA ILE A 229 17.26 14.11 7.95
C ILE A 229 17.71 13.38 9.22
N GLU A 230 18.42 14.07 10.10
CA GLU A 230 18.89 13.56 11.37
C GLU A 230 17.74 13.13 12.30
N LEU A 231 16.70 13.96 12.42
CA LEU A 231 15.47 13.63 13.15
C LEU A 231 14.80 12.38 12.57
N ALA A 232 14.70 12.28 11.25
CA ALA A 232 14.11 11.14 10.58
C ALA A 232 14.91 9.85 10.83
N LEU A 233 16.25 9.94 10.81
CA LEU A 233 17.16 8.84 11.13
C LEU A 233 17.00 8.39 12.60
N ARG A 234 17.04 9.33 13.55
CA ARG A 234 16.89 9.04 14.98
C ARG A 234 15.54 8.39 15.27
N ARG A 235 14.43 8.94 14.75
CA ARG A 235 13.08 8.35 14.89
C ARG A 235 12.96 6.94 14.31
N ARG A 236 13.74 6.61 13.28
CA ARG A 236 13.76 5.27 12.70
C ARG A 236 14.52 4.30 13.60
N LYS A 237 15.75 4.64 14.00
CA LYS A 237 16.55 3.83 14.93
C LYS A 237 15.78 3.54 16.22
N GLU A 238 15.10 4.55 16.75
CA GLU A 238 14.31 4.42 17.97
C GLU A 238 13.08 3.50 17.78
N ARG A 239 12.43 3.50 16.62
CA ARG A 239 11.34 2.55 16.30
C ARG A 239 11.85 1.13 16.16
N GLU A 240 13.00 0.93 15.53
CA GLU A 240 13.65 -0.37 15.42
C GLU A 240 14.05 -0.90 16.80
N TRP A 241 14.61 -0.04 17.65
CA TRP A 241 14.90 -0.36 19.05
C TRP A 241 13.64 -0.77 19.80
N ARG A 242 12.57 0.05 19.77
CA ARG A 242 11.29 -0.29 20.41
C ARG A 242 10.69 -1.60 19.91
N ALA A 243 10.74 -1.85 18.60
CA ALA A 243 10.25 -3.07 18.00
C ALA A 243 11.05 -4.30 18.46
N LYS A 244 12.39 -4.18 18.52
CA LYS A 244 13.26 -5.19 19.11
C LYS A 244 12.86 -5.42 20.56
N THR A 245 12.86 -4.38 21.41
CA THR A 245 12.55 -4.49 22.85
C THR A 245 11.17 -5.11 23.11
N ALA A 246 10.16 -4.79 22.29
CA ALA A 246 8.84 -5.42 22.38
C ALA A 246 8.88 -6.93 22.07
N GLY A 247 9.69 -7.35 21.10
CA GLY A 247 9.94 -8.77 20.83
C GLY A 247 10.67 -9.48 21.97
N TRP A 248 11.70 -8.85 22.55
CA TRP A 248 12.43 -9.37 23.72
C TRP A 248 11.51 -9.56 24.93
N ASN A 249 10.65 -8.58 25.21
CA ASN A 249 9.65 -8.65 26.28
C ASN A 249 8.61 -9.76 26.05
N ALA A 250 8.23 -10.05 24.80
CA ALA A 250 7.34 -11.16 24.48
C ALA A 250 7.99 -12.54 24.67
N ILE A 251 9.32 -12.63 24.57
CA ILE A 251 10.10 -13.87 24.72
C ILE A 251 10.61 -14.04 26.18
N GLY A 252 10.38 -13.06 27.06
CA GLY A 252 10.82 -13.10 28.46
C GLY A 252 12.33 -12.99 28.65
N ARG A 253 13.06 -12.51 27.63
CA ARG A 253 14.51 -12.33 27.66
C ARG A 253 14.82 -10.83 27.75
N PRO A 254 15.61 -10.35 28.72
CA PRO A 254 15.97 -8.93 28.75
C PRO A 254 16.75 -8.57 27.48
N PRO A 255 16.56 -7.35 26.93
CA PRO A 255 17.35 -6.90 25.79
C PRO A 255 18.82 -6.92 26.21
N GLU A 256 19.67 -7.59 25.42
CA GLU A 256 21.11 -7.47 25.57
C GLU A 256 21.47 -5.99 25.42
N GLU A 257 22.18 -5.43 26.40
CA GLU A 257 22.72 -4.08 26.35
C GLU A 257 23.78 -4.03 25.23
N GLU A 258 23.35 -3.86 23.97
CA GLU A 258 24.22 -3.32 22.94
C GLU A 258 24.74 -1.99 23.49
N ASP A 259 26.06 -1.95 23.73
CA ASP A 259 26.84 -0.89 24.36
C ASP A 259 26.17 0.48 24.31
N GLY A 260 26.05 1.16 25.46
CA GLY A 260 25.29 2.40 25.74
C GLY A 260 25.65 3.67 24.94
N ASN A 261 25.92 3.53 23.66
CA ASN A 261 26.15 4.55 22.68
C ASN A 261 25.45 4.07 21.39
N HIS A 262 24.65 4.90 20.71
CA HIS A 262 24.00 4.69 19.39
C HIS A 262 22.47 4.85 19.30
N VAL A 263 21.89 5.77 20.09
CA VAL A 263 20.86 6.67 19.54
C VAL A 263 21.51 7.92 18.92
N GLY A 264 22.82 7.86 18.64
CA GLY A 264 23.53 8.86 17.85
C GLY A 264 23.05 8.80 16.40
N GLY A 265 22.53 9.91 15.89
CA GLY A 265 22.48 10.08 14.44
C GLY A 265 23.85 10.55 13.91
N ILE A 266 23.87 11.07 12.69
CA ILE A 266 25.08 11.49 11.99
C ILE A 266 25.71 12.72 12.66
N LEU A 267 24.89 13.56 13.31
CA LEU A 267 25.34 14.78 13.97
C LEU A 267 25.64 14.52 15.45
N ASN A 268 26.72 15.13 15.94
CA ASN A 268 26.99 15.22 17.38
C ASN A 268 25.79 15.88 18.09
N ASP A 269 25.35 15.33 19.23
CA ASP A 269 24.17 15.80 19.96
C ASP A 269 24.21 17.29 20.31
N ARG A 270 25.39 17.85 20.57
CA ARG A 270 25.54 19.29 20.81
C ARG A 270 25.25 20.10 19.55
N VAL A 271 25.81 19.68 18.42
CA VAL A 271 25.62 20.33 17.11
C VAL A 271 24.16 20.22 16.69
N PHE A 272 23.56 19.04 16.87
CA PHE A 272 22.15 18.81 16.57
C PHE A 272 21.23 19.75 17.36
N LYS A 273 21.41 19.85 18.69
CA LYS A 273 20.58 20.74 19.53
C LYS A 273 20.70 22.22 19.14
N VAL A 274 21.90 22.67 18.76
CA VAL A 274 22.12 24.04 18.29
C VAL A 274 21.39 24.28 16.96
N LEU A 275 21.51 23.37 16.00
CA LEU A 275 20.83 23.48 14.72
C LEU A 275 19.31 23.38 14.87
N GLU A 276 18.81 22.53 15.76
CA GLU A 276 17.39 22.41 16.09
C GLU A 276 16.82 23.73 16.65
N LEU A 277 17.56 24.36 17.57
CA LEU A 277 17.17 25.64 18.17
C LEU A 277 17.17 26.78 17.14
N LEU A 278 18.13 26.81 16.22
CA LEU A 278 18.21 27.80 15.14
C LEU A 278 17.11 27.62 14.08
N VAL A 279 16.79 26.37 13.76
CA VAL A 279 15.76 26.02 12.78
C VAL A 279 14.36 26.29 13.32
N GLY A 280 14.12 26.13 14.63
CA GLY A 280 12.83 26.42 15.26
C GLY A 280 11.70 25.51 14.76
N SER A 281 10.49 25.66 15.31
CA SER A 281 9.33 24.89 14.85
C SER A 281 8.90 25.38 13.47
N SER A 282 8.77 24.48 12.48
CA SER A 282 8.39 24.80 11.10
C SER A 282 7.01 25.45 10.92
N ALA A 283 6.28 25.70 12.01
CA ALA A 283 4.95 26.27 11.99
C ALA A 283 4.93 27.73 11.51
N GLU A 284 5.99 28.49 11.76
CA GLU A 284 6.10 29.89 11.31
C GLU A 284 6.27 29.99 9.78
N ASP A 285 7.01 29.06 9.18
CA ASP A 285 7.28 29.05 7.73
C ASP A 285 6.05 28.59 6.90
N GLU A 286 5.18 27.74 7.45
CA GLU A 286 3.96 27.29 6.75
C GLU A 286 2.89 28.40 6.67
N ALA A 287 2.79 29.26 7.69
CA ALA A 287 1.90 30.41 7.67
C ALA A 287 2.30 31.44 6.61
N GLU A 288 3.59 31.71 6.47
CA GLU A 288 4.13 32.62 5.45
C GLU A 288 4.02 32.05 4.03
N ASP A 289 4.17 30.73 3.87
CA ASP A 289 3.97 30.04 2.58
C ASP A 289 2.52 30.13 2.09
N ILE A 290 1.55 29.99 3.01
CA ILE A 290 0.12 30.18 2.72
C ILE A 290 -0.17 31.64 2.33
N GLU A 291 0.39 32.61 3.05
CA GLU A 291 0.20 34.03 2.78
C GLU A 291 0.79 34.45 1.43
N TYR A 292 2.00 33.99 1.10
CA TYR A 292 2.62 34.25 -0.20
C TYR A 292 1.84 33.62 -1.35
N LYS A 293 1.37 32.36 -1.19
CA LYS A 293 0.54 31.70 -2.21
C LYS A 293 -0.76 32.48 -2.44
N LYS A 294 -1.36 33.05 -1.39
CA LYS A 294 -2.52 33.94 -1.48
C LYS A 294 -2.23 35.27 -2.19
N LYS A 295 -1.03 35.84 -2.02
CA LYS A 295 -0.59 37.08 -2.70
C LYS A 295 -0.14 36.89 -4.15
N SER A 296 0.25 35.67 -4.53
CA SER A 296 0.78 35.33 -5.85
C SER A 296 -0.22 34.62 -6.77
N ASP A 297 -1.40 34.26 -6.27
CA ASP A 297 -2.48 33.69 -7.09
C ASP A 297 -3.10 34.80 -7.96
N PRO A 298 -3.02 34.72 -9.30
CA PRO A 298 -3.53 35.76 -10.20
C PRO A 298 -5.06 35.96 -10.11
N ARG A 299 -5.77 35.07 -9.42
CA ARG A 299 -7.22 35.19 -9.16
C ARG A 299 -7.59 36.16 -8.05
N ASN A 300 -6.62 36.60 -7.25
CA ASN A 300 -6.87 37.43 -6.06
C ASN A 300 -6.82 38.95 -6.34
N GLY A 301 -6.63 39.34 -7.62
CA GLY A 301 -6.50 40.72 -8.06
C GLY A 301 -7.61 41.22 -9.00
N LEU A 302 -8.66 40.44 -9.25
CA LEU A 302 -9.84 40.95 -9.96
C LEU A 302 -10.83 41.48 -8.92
N SER A 303 -11.01 42.80 -8.90
CA SER A 303 -12.08 43.44 -8.16
C SER A 303 -13.41 43.21 -8.89
N ASP A 304 -14.51 43.02 -8.16
CA ASP A 304 -15.87 42.87 -8.74
C ASP A 304 -16.28 44.08 -9.61
N GLN A 305 -15.54 45.19 -9.56
CA GLN A 305 -15.77 46.39 -10.36
C GLN A 305 -15.28 46.25 -11.82
N ASP A 306 -14.39 45.31 -12.12
CA ASP A 306 -13.84 45.12 -13.48
C ASP A 306 -14.70 44.20 -14.37
N MET A 307 -15.74 43.58 -13.80
CA MET A 307 -16.67 42.69 -14.53
C MET A 307 -17.87 43.43 -15.16
N ALA A 308 -17.99 44.75 -14.98
CA ALA A 308 -19.08 45.56 -15.50
C ALA A 308 -18.62 46.44 -16.69
N GLY A 309 -18.22 45.82 -17.80
CA GLY A 309 -17.74 46.62 -18.96
C GLY A 309 -17.68 45.94 -20.32
N VAL A 310 -18.10 44.67 -20.48
CA VAL A 310 -18.09 44.03 -21.80
C VAL A 310 -19.49 44.15 -22.43
N PRO A 311 -19.64 44.88 -23.56
CA PRO A 311 -20.92 44.99 -24.24
C PRO A 311 -21.29 43.65 -24.90
N VAL A 312 -22.39 43.05 -24.46
CA VAL A 312 -23.03 41.93 -25.17
C VAL A 312 -23.76 42.51 -26.38
N GLY A 313 -23.20 42.33 -27.57
CA GLY A 313 -23.78 42.81 -28.83
C GLY A 313 -23.74 41.75 -29.93
N GLY A 314 -24.93 41.34 -30.38
CA GLY A 314 -25.17 40.96 -31.77
C GLY A 314 -25.13 39.46 -32.08
N GLY A 315 -26.32 38.85 -32.17
CA GLY A 315 -26.48 37.44 -32.50
C GLY A 315 -26.43 37.14 -34.01
N ARG A 316 -26.55 35.85 -34.34
CA ARG A 316 -27.37 35.43 -35.47
C ARG A 316 -27.74 33.96 -35.39
N ALA A 317 -29.05 33.74 -35.53
CA ALA A 317 -29.73 32.46 -35.60
C ALA A 317 -29.26 31.60 -36.79
N ARG A 318 -29.34 30.28 -36.62
CA ARG A 318 -29.86 29.38 -37.66
C ARG A 318 -30.59 28.21 -37.00
N SER A 319 -31.80 28.02 -37.51
CA SER A 319 -32.91 27.18 -37.08
C SER A 319 -32.82 25.71 -37.53
N ARG A 320 -33.67 24.89 -36.90
CA ARG A 320 -34.26 23.58 -37.29
C ARG A 320 -33.54 22.36 -36.71
N SER A 321 -34.21 21.36 -36.12
CA SER A 321 -35.63 20.98 -36.19
C SER A 321 -36.11 20.18 -34.96
N ALA A 322 -37.41 20.29 -34.74
CA ALA A 322 -38.31 19.57 -33.85
C ALA A 322 -38.02 18.09 -33.55
N GLY A 323 -38.39 17.71 -32.31
CA GLY A 323 -38.58 16.34 -31.84
C GLY A 323 -39.12 16.36 -30.42
N ALA A 324 -40.43 16.57 -30.28
CA ALA A 324 -41.14 16.57 -29.01
C ALA A 324 -41.24 15.17 -28.41
N SER A 325 -41.15 15.04 -27.08
CA SER A 325 -42.18 14.36 -26.29
C SER A 325 -42.01 14.58 -24.79
N ALA A 326 -43.12 14.97 -24.16
CA ALA A 326 -43.33 15.15 -22.74
C ALA A 326 -43.07 13.87 -21.92
N ASN A 327 -42.66 14.00 -20.66
CA ASN A 327 -43.62 13.95 -19.55
C ASN A 327 -42.91 14.28 -18.22
N GLY A 328 -43.41 15.28 -17.51
CA GLY A 328 -42.96 15.60 -16.16
C GLY A 328 -43.61 14.69 -15.12
N ARG A 329 -42.96 14.56 -13.97
CA ARG A 329 -43.64 14.52 -12.66
C ARG A 329 -42.64 14.80 -11.53
N ARG A 330 -42.87 15.96 -10.92
CA ARG A 330 -42.42 16.39 -9.58
C ARG A 330 -42.80 15.35 -8.52
N ARG A 331 -41.93 15.14 -7.52
CA ARG A 331 -42.23 15.02 -6.06
C ARG A 331 -40.92 15.37 -5.33
N HIS A 332 -40.75 16.56 -4.73
CA HIS A 332 -41.07 16.88 -3.34
C HIS A 332 -40.99 15.71 -2.38
N TRP A 333 -39.98 15.72 -1.50
CA TRP A 333 -40.05 15.14 -0.16
C TRP A 333 -39.38 16.09 0.82
N GLN A 334 -40.10 16.28 1.92
CA GLN A 334 -39.70 16.92 3.17
C GLN A 334 -38.62 16.11 3.88
#